data_AF-A0A3D2E0Q1-F1
#
_entry.id   AF-A0A3D2E0Q1-F1
#
_cell.length_a   1.000
_cell.length_b   1.000
_cell.length_c   1.000
_cell.angle_alpha   90.00
_cell.angle_beta   90.00
_cell.angle_gamma   90.00
#
_symmetry.space_group_name_H-M   'P 1'
#
loop_
_entity.id
_entity.type
_entity.pdbx_description
1 polymer ?
#
loop_
_entity_poly.entity_id
_entity_poly.type
_entity_poly.pdbx_seq_one_letter_code
_entity_poly.pdbx_strand_id
1 'polypeptide(L)'
;MVDVTITLDKTHGRLSTREPFLLGENEDLRINLVSTLALSNVLINFKNGDTVKQYRVSENPFIVPKEVVKHGRLDCEVNFCACGRIVKTFIVEPIVLYSKEASLVGHPEFDLLLQHIEAQDAEIQTLKEQLDATKALADSTAQEVADLQRALEDN
;
A
#
# COMPACT_ATOMS: atom_id res chain seq x y z
N MET A 1 5.99 -11.48 1.57
CA MET A 1 5.62 -12.40 0.47
C MET A 1 4.58 -13.36 1.02
N VAL A 2 3.49 -13.60 0.30
CA VAL A 2 2.41 -14.48 0.76
C VAL A 2 2.35 -15.70 -0.14
N ASP A 3 2.52 -16.88 0.46
CA ASP A 3 2.46 -18.17 -0.22
C ASP A 3 1.10 -18.84 0.04
N VAL A 4 0.39 -19.16 -1.03
CA VAL A 4 -0.89 -19.87 -1.00
C VAL A 4 -0.71 -21.22 -1.66
N THR A 5 -0.97 -22.30 -0.92
CA THR A 5 -0.96 -23.65 -1.48
C THR A 5 -2.38 -24.08 -1.85
N ILE A 6 -2.53 -24.59 -3.06
CA ILE A 6 -3.81 -25.00 -3.65
C ILE A 6 -3.72 -26.47 -4.03
N THR A 7 -4.48 -27.31 -3.34
CA THR A 7 -4.57 -28.74 -3.65
C THR A 7 -5.68 -28.96 -4.66
N LEU A 8 -5.31 -29.45 -5.85
CA LEU A 8 -6.21 -29.76 -6.95
C LEU A 8 -6.62 -31.24 -6.86
N ASP A 9 -7.88 -31.49 -6.57
CA ASP A 9 -8.46 -32.84 -6.54
C ASP A 9 -9.81 -32.87 -7.26
N LYS A 10 -10.09 -33.97 -7.97
CA LYS A 10 -11.30 -34.15 -8.79
C LYS A 10 -11.56 -32.97 -9.70
N THR A 11 -12.44 -32.03 -9.35
CA THR A 11 -12.81 -30.83 -10.12
C THR A 11 -12.67 -29.54 -9.30
N HIS A 12 -12.04 -29.63 -8.13
CA HIS A 12 -11.97 -28.54 -7.16
C HIS A 12 -10.51 -28.25 -6.78
N GLY A 13 -10.19 -26.97 -6.60
CA GLY A 13 -8.96 -26.52 -5.98
C GLY A 13 -9.24 -26.03 -4.55
N ARG A 14 -8.65 -26.68 -3.56
CA ARG A 14 -8.84 -26.31 -2.14
C ARG A 14 -7.63 -25.54 -1.63
N LEU A 15 -7.86 -24.41 -0.96
CA LEU A 15 -6.78 -23.68 -0.31
C LEU A 15 -6.32 -24.43 0.95
N SER A 16 -5.02 -24.47 1.19
CA SER A 16 -4.45 -24.99 2.45
C SER A 16 -4.90 -24.17 3.65
N THR A 17 -4.99 -22.84 3.46
CA THR A 17 -5.40 -21.85 4.46
C THR A 17 -6.56 -21.06 3.88
N ARG A 18 -7.65 -20.94 4.65
CA ARG A 18 -8.87 -20.23 4.24
C ARG A 18 -9.03 -18.85 4.87
N GLU A 19 -7.96 -18.35 5.47
CA GLU A 19 -7.93 -17.03 6.07
C GLU A 19 -7.83 -15.97 4.96
N PRO A 20 -8.43 -14.79 5.16
CA PRO A 20 -8.14 -13.65 4.31
C PRO A 20 -6.63 -13.36 4.34
N PHE A 21 -6.04 -13.21 3.17
CA PHE A 21 -4.62 -12.90 3.04
C PHE A 21 -4.43 -11.38 3.04
N LEU A 22 -3.57 -10.92 3.94
CA LEU A 22 -3.08 -9.55 3.96
C LEU A 22 -1.86 -9.49 3.04
N LEU A 23 -1.93 -8.64 2.01
CA LEU A 23 -0.84 -8.46 1.06
C LEU A 23 -0.36 -7.01 1.10
N GLY A 24 0.91 -6.79 1.41
CA GLY A 24 1.52 -5.46 1.26
C GLY A 24 1.64 -5.06 -0.21
N GLU A 25 1.67 -3.75 -0.52
CA GLU A 25 1.76 -3.23 -1.89
C GLU A 25 2.96 -3.82 -2.67
N ASN A 26 4.09 -3.99 -1.98
CA ASN A 26 5.33 -4.52 -2.54
C ASN A 26 5.48 -6.04 -2.37
N GLU A 27 4.49 -6.75 -1.84
CA GLU A 27 4.59 -8.19 -1.58
C GLU A 27 3.98 -9.03 -2.69
N ASP A 28 4.72 -10.01 -3.18
CA ASP A 28 4.20 -10.92 -4.19
C ASP A 28 3.28 -11.99 -3.58
N LEU A 29 2.19 -12.27 -4.29
CA LEU A 29 1.33 -13.42 -4.05
C LEU A 29 1.85 -14.60 -4.87
N ARG A 30 2.31 -15.64 -4.18
CA ARG A 30 2.80 -16.87 -4.80
C ARG A 30 1.78 -17.98 -4.63
N ILE A 31 1.42 -18.64 -5.72
CA ILE A 31 0.53 -19.79 -5.74
C ILE A 31 1.35 -21.06 -5.99
N ASN A 32 1.24 -22.00 -5.07
CA ASN A 32 1.79 -23.34 -5.20
C ASN A 32 0.66 -24.34 -5.49
N LEU A 33 0.67 -24.96 -6.65
CA LEU A 33 -0.32 -25.95 -7.06
C LEU A 33 0.15 -27.36 -6.68
N VAL A 34 -0.69 -28.12 -5.98
CA VAL A 34 -0.43 -29.53 -5.65
C VAL A 34 -1.46 -30.38 -6.38
N SER A 35 -1.02 -31.29 -7.24
CA SER A 35 -1.88 -32.16 -8.04
C SER A 35 -1.25 -33.53 -8.22
N THR A 36 -2.07 -34.54 -8.43
CA THR A 36 -1.61 -35.88 -8.86
C THR A 36 -1.24 -35.92 -10.34
N LEU A 37 -1.62 -34.91 -11.12
CA LEU A 37 -1.28 -34.76 -12.53
C LEU A 37 -0.03 -33.88 -12.71
N ALA A 38 0.80 -34.19 -13.69
CA ALA A 38 2.02 -33.44 -13.99
C ALA A 38 1.69 -32.04 -14.54
N LEU A 39 2.03 -30.98 -13.80
CA LEU A 39 1.67 -29.58 -14.07
C LEU A 39 2.52 -28.89 -15.17
N SER A 40 2.84 -29.58 -16.26
CA SER A 40 3.75 -29.06 -17.29
C SER A 40 3.14 -28.02 -18.23
N ASN A 41 1.80 -28.02 -18.39
CA ASN A 41 1.10 -27.04 -19.22
C ASN A 41 -0.28 -26.75 -18.65
N VAL A 42 -0.37 -25.65 -17.91
CA VAL A 42 -1.57 -25.24 -17.20
C VAL A 42 -1.98 -23.85 -17.66
N LEU A 43 -3.27 -23.63 -17.85
CA LEU A 43 -3.84 -22.29 -18.01
C LEU A 43 -4.53 -21.92 -16.71
N ILE A 44 -4.22 -20.75 -16.15
CA ILE A 44 -4.89 -20.24 -14.97
C ILE A 44 -5.69 -19.00 -15.36
N ASN A 45 -7.00 -19.05 -15.14
CA ASN A 45 -7.88 -17.90 -15.28
C ASN A 45 -8.03 -17.24 -13.92
N PHE A 46 -7.72 -15.96 -13.85
CA PHE A 46 -7.98 -15.14 -12.67
C PHE A 46 -9.10 -14.16 -12.98
N LYS A 47 -9.98 -13.99 -11.99
CA LYS A 47 -11.00 -12.95 -11.99
C LYS A 47 -11.00 -12.26 -10.64
N ASN A 48 -10.91 -10.93 -10.66
CA ASN A 48 -11.01 -10.11 -9.46
C ASN A 48 -11.76 -8.81 -9.81
N GLY A 49 -13.01 -8.73 -9.34
CA GLY A 49 -13.96 -7.69 -9.78
C GLY A 49 -14.15 -7.72 -11.30
N ASP A 50 -13.84 -6.60 -11.96
CA ASP A 50 -13.94 -6.44 -13.41
C ASP A 50 -12.70 -6.92 -14.18
N THR A 51 -11.59 -7.18 -13.49
CA THR A 51 -10.37 -7.68 -14.14
C THR A 51 -10.48 -9.19 -14.36
N VAL A 52 -10.43 -9.63 -15.62
CA VAL A 52 -10.33 -11.05 -16.00
C VAL A 52 -9.10 -11.25 -16.88
N LYS A 53 -8.23 -12.18 -16.49
CA LYS A 53 -6.99 -12.49 -17.22
C LYS A 53 -6.71 -13.98 -17.21
N GLN A 54 -6.09 -14.47 -18.27
CA GLN A 54 -5.62 -15.85 -18.40
C GLN A 54 -4.11 -15.85 -18.57
N TYR A 55 -3.44 -16.75 -17.85
CA TYR A 55 -2.00 -16.96 -17.98
C TYR A 55 -1.70 -18.42 -18.27
N ARG A 56 -0.71 -18.65 -19.13
CA ARG A 56 -0.10 -19.96 -19.29
C ARG A 56 1.03 -20.09 -18.29
N VAL A 57 0.95 -21.13 -17.48
CA VAL A 57 1.88 -21.43 -16.40
C VAL A 57 2.61 -22.73 -16.73
N SER A 58 3.93 -22.63 -16.78
CA SER A 58 4.86 -23.75 -16.99
C SER A 58 5.70 -24.05 -15.76
N GLU A 59 5.66 -23.18 -14.74
CA GLU A 59 6.46 -23.26 -13.52
C GLU A 59 5.56 -23.29 -12.30
N ASN A 60 5.95 -24.09 -11.31
CA ASN A 60 5.27 -24.21 -10.04
C ASN A 60 6.33 -24.19 -8.93
N PRO A 61 6.30 -23.22 -7.99
CA PRO A 61 5.24 -22.24 -7.75
C PRO A 61 5.23 -21.07 -8.74
N PHE A 62 4.05 -20.47 -8.93
CA PHE A 62 3.80 -19.35 -9.85
C PHE A 62 3.53 -18.05 -9.09
N ILE A 63 4.08 -16.93 -9.56
CA ILE A 63 3.83 -15.60 -8.99
C ILE A 63 2.66 -14.95 -9.74
N VAL A 64 1.61 -14.59 -9.00
CA VAL A 64 0.40 -13.98 -9.57
C VAL A 64 0.71 -12.54 -10.02
N PRO A 65 0.43 -12.18 -11.29
CA PRO A 65 0.67 -10.83 -11.78
C PRO A 65 -0.12 -9.77 -11.00
N LYS A 66 0.55 -8.68 -10.62
CA LYS A 66 -0.03 -7.61 -9.79
C LYS A 66 -1.31 -6.99 -10.37
N GLU A 67 -1.52 -7.06 -11.69
CA GLU A 67 -2.70 -6.52 -12.36
C GLU A 67 -4.02 -7.19 -11.92
N VAL A 68 -3.99 -8.44 -11.46
CA VAL A 68 -5.18 -9.18 -10.93
C VAL A 68 -5.23 -9.23 -9.40
N VAL A 69 -4.17 -8.78 -8.73
CA VAL A 69 -4.06 -8.79 -7.27
C VAL A 69 -4.60 -7.47 -6.73
N LYS A 70 -5.89 -7.46 -6.41
CA LYS A 70 -6.62 -6.31 -5.85
C LYS A 70 -7.40 -6.74 -4.61
N HIS A 71 -7.79 -5.77 -3.78
CA HIS A 71 -8.65 -6.01 -2.64
C HIS A 71 -9.96 -6.70 -3.09
N GLY A 72 -10.43 -7.67 -2.31
CA GLY A 72 -11.66 -8.41 -2.62
C GLY A 72 -11.44 -9.90 -2.83
N ARG A 73 -12.22 -10.49 -3.74
CA ARG A 73 -12.20 -11.94 -4.01
C ARG A 73 -11.49 -12.20 -5.33
N LEU A 74 -10.38 -12.91 -5.26
CA LEU A 74 -9.67 -13.45 -6.41
C LEU A 74 -10.18 -14.85 -6.70
N ASP A 75 -11.05 -14.96 -7.70
CA ASP A 75 -11.50 -16.24 -8.25
C ASP A 75 -10.41 -16.81 -9.16
N CYS A 76 -10.15 -18.10 -9.03
CA CYS A 76 -9.12 -18.80 -9.78
C CYS A 76 -9.70 -20.08 -10.38
N GLU A 77 -9.43 -20.30 -11.67
CA GLU A 77 -9.77 -21.53 -12.37
C GLU A 77 -8.53 -22.09 -13.04
N VAL A 78 -8.18 -23.32 -12.70
CA VAL A 78 -6.98 -23.99 -13.18
C VAL A 78 -7.36 -25.03 -14.23
N ASN A 79 -6.87 -24.84 -15.45
CA ASN A 79 -7.18 -25.65 -16.62
C ASN A 79 -5.95 -26.45 -17.04
N PHE A 80 -6.05 -27.77 -16.94
CA PHE A 80 -5.05 -28.70 -17.42
C PHE A 80 -5.13 -28.86 -18.93
N CYS A 81 -4.02 -28.63 -19.64
CA CYS A 81 -3.97 -28.72 -21.09
C CYS A 81 -3.11 -29.90 -21.55
N ALA A 82 -3.67 -30.75 -22.42
CA ALA A 82 -2.91 -31.78 -23.14
C ALA A 82 -3.16 -31.65 -24.64
N CYS A 83 -2.11 -31.76 -25.46
CA CYS A 83 -2.19 -31.65 -26.92
C CYS A 83 -2.95 -30.41 -27.42
N GLY A 84 -2.82 -29.27 -26.73
CA GLY A 84 -3.48 -28.02 -27.10
C GLY A 84 -4.97 -27.92 -26.75
N ARG A 85 -5.54 -28.90 -26.02
CA ARG A 85 -6.92 -28.89 -25.56
C ARG A 85 -6.98 -28.89 -24.04
N ILE A 86 -8.01 -28.23 -23.48
CA ILE A 86 -8.32 -28.32 -22.06
C ILE A 86 -8.93 -29.70 -21.80
N VAL A 87 -8.25 -30.50 -20.99
CA VAL A 87 -8.68 -31.86 -20.63
C VAL A 87 -9.40 -31.87 -19.29
N LYS A 88 -9.05 -30.94 -18.40
CA LYS A 88 -9.60 -30.90 -17.05
C LYS A 88 -9.59 -29.49 -16.49
N THR A 89 -10.67 -29.12 -15.82
CA THR A 89 -10.84 -27.81 -15.19
C THR A 89 -11.05 -28.00 -13.70
N PHE A 90 -10.32 -27.22 -12.90
CA PHE A 90 -10.44 -27.17 -11.45
C PHE A 90 -10.91 -25.77 -11.06
N ILE A 91 -12.08 -25.71 -10.42
CA ILE A 91 -12.59 -24.45 -9.85
C ILE A 91 -11.98 -24.33 -8.46
N VAL A 92 -11.18 -23.29 -8.25
CA VAL A 92 -10.49 -23.07 -6.99
C VAL A 92 -11.39 -22.27 -6.04
N GLU A 93 -11.32 -22.59 -4.75
CA GLU A 93 -11.89 -21.75 -3.69
C GLU A 93 -11.37 -20.29 -3.81
N PRO A 94 -12.24 -19.28 -3.66
CA PRO A 94 -11.86 -17.89 -3.85
C PRO A 94 -10.82 -17.46 -2.82
N ILE A 95 -9.73 -16.85 -3.31
CA ILE A 95 -8.70 -16.28 -2.44
C ILE A 95 -9.18 -14.90 -2.01
N VAL A 96 -9.44 -14.73 -0.72
CA VAL A 96 -9.88 -13.45 -0.17
C VAL A 96 -8.66 -12.59 0.15
N LEU A 97 -8.52 -11.47 -0.55
CA LEU A 97 -7.47 -10.50 -0.36
C LEU A 97 -8.01 -9.30 0.42
N TYR A 98 -7.45 -9.06 1.60
CA TYR A 98 -7.83 -7.94 2.44
C TYR A 98 -6.83 -6.79 2.29
N SER A 99 -7.34 -5.57 2.15
CA SER A 99 -6.54 -4.36 2.28
C SER A 99 -6.84 -3.74 3.63
N LYS A 100 -5.81 -3.53 4.44
CA LYS A 100 -5.89 -2.68 5.62
C LYS A 100 -5.17 -1.40 5.27
N GLU A 101 -5.86 -0.27 5.37
CA GLU A 101 -5.18 1.03 5.33
C GLU A 101 -4.11 1.03 6.43
N ALA A 102 -2.92 1.53 6.10
CA ALA A 102 -1.86 1.70 7.07
C ALA A 102 -2.29 2.76 8.08
N SER A 103 -3.06 2.37 9.10
CA SER A 103 -3.38 3.24 10.21
C SER A 103 -2.16 3.27 11.12
N LEU A 104 -1.44 4.40 11.15
CA LEU A 104 -0.33 4.66 12.07
C LEU A 104 -0.80 4.86 13.53
N VAL A 105 -2.10 4.67 13.79
CA VAL A 105 -2.74 4.90 15.09
C VAL A 105 -2.30 3.83 16.10
N GLY A 106 -1.68 4.25 17.20
CA GLY A 106 -1.40 3.41 18.37
C GLY A 106 0.05 2.98 18.58
N HIS A 107 1.01 3.55 17.83
CA HIS A 107 2.42 3.36 18.12
C HIS A 107 2.93 4.50 19.03
N PRO A 108 3.40 4.21 20.26
CA PRO A 108 3.76 5.23 21.25
C PRO A 108 4.90 6.15 20.79
N GLU A 109 5.80 5.66 19.93
CA GLU A 109 6.87 6.46 19.33
C GLU A 109 6.34 7.53 18.36
N PHE A 110 5.25 7.23 17.65
CA PHE A 110 4.61 8.16 16.73
C PHE A 110 3.75 9.20 17.44
N ASP A 111 3.10 8.82 18.54
CA ASP A 111 2.38 9.77 19.40
C ASP A 111 3.35 10.81 20.00
N LEU A 112 4.56 10.37 20.39
CA LEU A 112 5.63 11.27 20.84
C LEU A 112 6.12 12.20 19.72
N LEU A 113 6.27 11.69 18.49
CA LEU A 113 6.64 12.50 17.33
C LEU A 113 5.58 13.55 17.01
N LEU A 114 4.29 13.20 17.05
CA LEU A 114 3.18 14.13 16.87
C LEU A 114 3.20 15.24 17.92
N GLN A 115 3.39 14.89 19.20
CA GLN A 115 3.53 15.88 20.26
C GLN A 115 4.74 16.80 20.06
N HIS A 116 5.85 16.26 19.53
CA HIS A 116 7.04 17.06 19.24
C HIS A 116 6.80 18.05 18.09
N ILE A 117 6.08 17.62 17.04
CA ILE A 117 5.69 18.48 15.92
C ILE A 117 4.76 19.60 16.41
N GLU A 118 3.74 19.27 17.19
CA GLU A 118 2.82 20.27 17.75
C GLU A 118 3.55 21.29 18.65
N ALA A 119 4.50 20.83 19.46
CA ALA A 119 5.32 21.71 20.29
C ALA A 119 6.21 22.62 19.44
N GLN A 120 6.81 22.10 18.37
CA GLN A 120 7.62 22.89 17.43
C GLN A 120 6.78 23.93 16.69
N ASP A 121 5.56 23.60 16.28
CA ASP A 121 4.66 24.55 15.61
C ASP A 121 4.25 25.70 16.54
N ALA A 122 4.01 25.41 17.82
CA ALA A 122 3.75 26.43 18.84
C ALA A 122 4.98 27.35 19.07
N GLU A 123 6.18 26.77 19.11
CA GLU A 123 7.44 27.52 19.22
C GLU A 123 7.66 28.41 17.98
N ILE A 124 7.37 27.91 16.78
CA ILE A 124 7.44 28.69 15.54
C ILE A 124 6.46 29.86 15.56
N GLN A 125 5.22 29.67 16.05
CA GLN A 125 4.26 30.77 16.17
C GLN A 125 4.74 31.84 17.14
N THR A 126 5.17 31.46 18.33
CA THR A 126 5.69 32.41 19.33
C THR A 126 6.92 33.18 18.83
N LEU A 127 7.84 32.52 18.12
CA LEU A 127 8.98 33.19 17.50
C LEU A 127 8.55 34.18 16.39
N LYS A 128 7.51 33.86 15.62
CA LYS A 128 6.95 34.79 14.62
C LYS A 128 6.35 36.03 15.27
N GLU A 129 5.56 35.86 16.32
CA GLU A 129 4.98 36.97 17.08
C GLU A 129 6.06 37.88 17.68
N GLN A 130 7.12 37.28 18.26
CA GLN A 130 8.27 38.03 18.76
C GLN A 130 9.00 38.78 17.64
N LEU A 131 9.21 38.15 16.49
CA LEU A 131 9.85 38.79 15.34
C LEU A 131 9.06 40.01 14.87
N ASP A 132 7.73 39.89 14.78
CA ASP A 132 6.87 40.99 14.34
C ASP A 132 6.83 42.13 15.38
N ALA A 133 6.83 41.82 16.67
CA ALA A 133 6.95 42.82 17.73
C ALA A 133 8.29 43.57 17.66
N THR A 134 9.40 42.84 17.42
CA THR A 134 10.73 43.45 17.29
C THR A 134 10.83 44.35 16.07
N LYS A 135 10.21 43.95 14.94
CA LYS A 135 10.14 44.79 13.72
C LYS A 135 9.37 46.09 13.98
N ALA A 136 8.21 46.00 14.62
CA ALA A 136 7.42 47.18 14.96
C ALA A 136 8.20 48.17 15.85
N LEU A 137 8.97 47.65 16.81
CA LEU A 137 9.84 48.48 17.65
C LEU A 137 10.99 49.12 16.84
N ALA A 138 11.61 48.36 15.93
CA ALA A 138 12.66 48.85 15.05
C ALA A 138 12.16 49.97 14.11
N ASP A 139 10.97 49.82 13.56
CA ASP A 139 10.33 50.84 12.71
C ASP A 139 10.02 52.12 13.51
N SER A 140 9.50 51.97 14.74
CA SER A 140 9.24 53.10 15.64
C SER A 140 10.52 53.85 16.00
N THR A 141 11.58 53.13 16.36
CA THR A 141 12.87 53.74 16.70
C THR A 141 13.55 54.37 15.50
N ALA A 142 13.44 53.76 14.31
CA ALA A 142 13.94 54.38 13.07
C ALA A 142 13.23 55.70 12.77
N GLN A 143 11.92 55.76 12.99
CA GLN A 143 11.13 56.99 12.82
C GLN A 143 11.54 58.07 13.81
N GLU A 144 11.69 57.72 15.10
CA GLU A 144 12.17 58.65 16.14
C GLU A 144 13.57 59.21 15.82
N VAL A 145 14.49 58.36 15.37
CA VAL A 145 15.84 58.79 14.97
C VAL A 145 15.78 59.74 13.78
N ALA A 146 14.96 59.47 12.77
CA ALA A 146 14.80 60.33 11.61
C ALA A 146 14.22 61.72 11.99
N ASP A 147 13.24 61.74 12.90
CA ASP A 147 12.63 62.99 13.38
C ASP A 147 13.63 63.81 14.22
N LEU A 148 14.44 63.16 15.07
CA LEU A 148 15.52 63.81 15.81
C LEU A 148 16.61 64.37 14.89
N GLN A 149 16.97 63.65 13.82
CA GLN A 149 17.96 64.13 12.85
C GLN A 149 17.48 65.40 12.13
N ARG A 150 16.21 65.46 11.69
CA ARG A 150 15.65 66.69 11.10
C ARG A 150 15.68 67.86 12.08
N ALA A 151 15.27 67.65 13.33
CA ALA A 151 15.26 68.69 14.35
C ALA A 151 16.67 69.24 14.67
N LEU A 152 17.71 68.43 14.45
CA LEU A 152 19.10 68.84 14.60
C LEU A 152 19.62 69.62 13.38
N GLU A 153 19.18 69.28 12.16
CA GLU A 153 19.54 69.98 10.91
C GLU A 153 18.86 71.36 10.79
N ASP A 154 17.70 71.54 11.43
CA ASP A 154 16.93 72.80 11.43
C ASP A 154 17.40 73.82 12.50
N ASN A 155 18.40 73.50 13.33
CA ASN A 155 19.04 74.40 14.32
C ASN A 155 20.44 74.85 13.88
#